data_AF-H2XMX0-F1
#
_entry.id   AF-H2XMX0-F1
#
_cell.length_a   1.000
_cell.length_b   1.000
_cell.length_c   1.000
_cell.angle_alpha   90.00
_cell.angle_beta   90.00
_cell.angle_gamma   90.00
#
_symmetry.space_group_name_H-M   'P 1'
#
loop_
_entity.id
_entity.type
_entity.pdbx_description
1 polymer ?
#
loop_
_entity_poly.entity_id
_entity_poly.type
_entity_poly.pdbx_seq_one_letter_code
_entity_poly.pdbx_strand_id
1 'polypeptide(L)'
;MLAAAIVATTLSFVEPKFNHVWLFLFVVPVVRGVTMKKSRNLNMEKFQALGRNGLVFLALAVICWVLDRVFCPFMLSIRFPYLHAVWHILVLIAANMVFVFGAFDYANQTASRHEPYLAFVPLLGSYVGIWYVAFRLPNRKST
;
A
#
# COMPACT_ATOMS: atom_id res chain seq x y z
N MET A 1 11.64 -4.34 -13.26
CA MET A 1 11.28 -4.07 -11.85
C MET A 1 12.43 -4.31 -10.90
N LEU A 2 13.17 -5.43 -10.99
CA LEU A 2 14.30 -5.73 -10.10
C LEU A 2 15.45 -4.69 -10.18
N ALA A 3 15.89 -4.33 -11.39
CA ALA A 3 16.94 -3.33 -11.57
C ALA A 3 16.55 -1.95 -11.01
N ALA A 4 15.31 -1.51 -11.28
CA ALA A 4 14.78 -0.27 -10.72
C ALA A 4 14.69 -0.31 -9.18
N ALA A 5 14.33 -1.47 -8.60
CA ALA A 5 14.31 -1.66 -7.15
C ALA A 5 15.72 -1.59 -6.55
N ILE A 6 16.70 -2.27 -7.15
CA ILE A 6 18.10 -2.22 -6.71
C ILE A 6 18.62 -0.77 -6.76
N VAL A 7 18.43 -0.09 -7.88
CA VAL A 7 18.83 1.32 -8.06
C VAL A 7 18.17 2.20 -7.01
N ALA A 8 16.85 2.11 -6.82
CA ALA A 8 16.13 2.89 -5.80
C ALA A 8 16.63 2.60 -4.38
N THR A 9 16.87 1.33 -4.03
CA THR A 9 17.39 0.94 -2.72
C THR A 9 18.79 1.49 -2.49
N THR A 10 19.69 1.42 -3.47
CA THR A 10 21.04 1.98 -3.37
C THR A 10 21.01 3.51 -3.22
N LEU A 11 20.17 4.20 -4.01
CA LEU A 11 19.98 5.64 -3.93
C LEU A 11 19.49 6.12 -2.55
N SER A 12 18.70 5.31 -1.85
CA SER A 12 18.25 5.61 -0.49
C SER A 12 19.37 5.69 0.54
N PHE A 13 20.53 5.06 0.29
CA PHE A 13 21.71 5.17 1.16
C PHE A 13 22.61 6.35 0.81
N VAL A 14 22.63 6.77 -0.47
CA VAL A 14 23.51 7.86 -0.94
C VAL A 14 22.91 9.22 -0.57
N GLU A 15 21.64 9.44 -0.90
CA GLU A 15 20.94 10.68 -0.58
C GLU A 15 19.50 10.38 -0.09
N PRO A 16 19.32 10.14 1.22
CA PRO A 16 18.00 9.80 1.79
C PRO A 16 16.96 10.91 1.60
N LYS A 17 17.41 12.13 1.25
CA LYS A 17 16.55 13.26 0.89
C LYS A 17 15.72 13.00 -0.37
N PHE A 18 16.15 12.13 -1.28
CA PHE A 18 15.32 11.81 -2.44
C PHE A 18 14.30 10.72 -2.14
N ASN A 19 14.61 9.80 -1.23
CA ASN A 19 13.77 8.64 -0.92
C ASN A 19 12.32 9.05 -0.55
N HIS A 20 12.14 10.11 0.23
CA HIS A 20 10.80 10.56 0.61
C HIS A 20 9.99 11.17 -0.54
N VAL A 21 10.64 11.65 -1.60
CA VAL A 21 9.98 12.16 -2.81
C VAL A 21 9.56 10.99 -3.71
N TRP A 22 10.42 9.98 -3.85
CA TRP A 22 10.12 8.78 -4.63
C TRP A 22 8.91 8.01 -4.10
N LEU A 23 8.68 8.04 -2.78
CA LEU A 23 7.53 7.38 -2.14
C LEU A 23 6.18 7.94 -2.62
N PHE A 24 6.10 9.18 -3.11
CA PHE A 24 4.87 9.70 -3.71
C PHE A 24 4.51 9.03 -5.04
N LEU A 25 5.46 8.39 -5.74
CA LEU A 25 5.17 7.66 -6.97
C LEU A 25 4.24 6.46 -6.75
N PHE A 26 4.10 5.99 -5.50
CA PHE A 26 3.08 4.99 -5.16
C PHE A 26 1.65 5.47 -5.44
N VAL A 27 1.41 6.77 -5.63
CA VAL A 27 0.11 7.29 -6.11
C VAL A 27 -0.30 6.65 -7.44
N VAL A 28 0.66 6.40 -8.34
CA VAL A 28 0.38 5.89 -9.69
C VAL A 28 -0.26 4.49 -9.64
N PRO A 29 0.34 3.47 -8.99
CA PRO A 29 -0.29 2.16 -8.88
C PRO A 29 -1.57 2.17 -8.04
N VAL A 30 -1.70 3.02 -7.01
CA VAL A 30 -2.96 3.14 -6.25
C VAL A 30 -4.09 3.67 -7.14
N VAL A 31 -3.84 4.76 -7.88
CA VAL A 31 -4.82 5.34 -8.81
C VAL A 31 -5.18 4.36 -9.92
N ARG A 32 -4.18 3.64 -10.45
CA ARG A 32 -4.43 2.56 -11.41
C ARG A 32 -5.36 1.51 -10.81
N GLY A 33 -5.17 1.16 -9.55
CA GLY A 33 -6.02 0.17 -8.90
C GLY A 33 -7.46 0.57 -8.67
N VAL A 34 -7.71 1.85 -8.40
CA VAL A 34 -9.07 2.39 -8.28
C VAL A 34 -9.74 2.56 -9.65
N THR A 35 -8.97 2.89 -10.69
CA THR A 35 -9.48 3.14 -12.05
C THR A 35 -9.67 1.87 -12.89
N MET A 36 -8.99 0.77 -12.55
CA MET A 36 -9.14 -0.52 -13.23
C MET A 36 -10.51 -1.15 -12.93
N LYS A 37 -11.50 -0.79 -13.75
CA LYS A 37 -12.92 -1.12 -13.58
C LYS A 37 -13.34 -2.48 -14.17
N LYS A 38 -12.42 -3.35 -14.60
CA LYS A 38 -12.76 -4.44 -15.55
C LYS A 38 -13.01 -5.80 -14.90
N SER A 39 -14.30 -6.06 -14.65
CA SER A 39 -15.05 -7.31 -14.87
C SER A 39 -14.90 -8.54 -13.94
N ARG A 40 -16.07 -8.91 -13.37
CA ARG A 40 -16.57 -10.23 -12.88
C ARG A 40 -15.84 -10.93 -11.73
N ASN A 41 -16.29 -10.67 -10.49
CA ASN A 41 -16.61 -11.64 -9.41
C ASN A 41 -16.57 -10.96 -8.02
N LEU A 42 -17.12 -11.66 -7.00
CA LEU A 42 -17.25 -11.29 -5.57
C LEU A 42 -16.00 -10.67 -4.89
N ASN A 43 -14.81 -10.77 -5.50
CA ASN A 43 -13.57 -10.17 -5.00
C ASN A 43 -13.38 -8.69 -5.42
N MET A 44 -14.21 -8.16 -6.33
CA MET A 44 -14.08 -6.78 -6.83
C MET A 44 -14.36 -5.72 -5.75
N GLU A 45 -15.31 -5.97 -4.84
CA GLU A 45 -15.65 -5.02 -3.78
C GLU A 45 -14.47 -4.83 -2.81
N LYS A 46 -13.84 -5.93 -2.39
CA LYS A 46 -12.63 -5.90 -1.55
C LYS A 46 -11.45 -5.26 -2.28
N PHE A 47 -11.32 -5.51 -3.58
CA PHE A 47 -10.27 -4.92 -4.42
C PHE A 47 -10.44 -3.40 -4.57
N GLN A 48 -11.67 -2.92 -4.75
CA GLN A 48 -11.98 -1.48 -4.78
C GLN A 48 -11.81 -0.83 -3.41
N ALA A 49 -12.22 -1.52 -2.33
CA ALA A 49 -12.01 -1.06 -0.97
C ALA A 49 -10.50 -0.93 -0.66
N LEU A 50 -9.69 -1.88 -1.11
CA LEU A 50 -8.23 -1.85 -0.99
C LEU A 50 -7.64 -0.61 -1.69
N GLY A 51 -8.01 -0.36 -2.95
CA GLY A 51 -7.53 0.81 -3.69
C GLY A 51 -7.98 2.14 -3.06
N ARG A 52 -9.25 2.24 -2.64
CA ARG A 52 -9.79 3.44 -1.98
C ARG A 52 -9.11 3.69 -0.64
N ASN A 53 -8.96 2.67 0.19
CA ASN A 53 -8.26 2.79 1.47
C ASN A 53 -6.80 3.19 1.24
N GLY A 54 -6.15 2.62 0.22
CA GLY A 54 -4.80 3.03 -0.20
C GLY A 54 -4.71 4.51 -0.54
N LEU A 55 -5.68 5.07 -1.27
CA LEU A 55 -5.75 6.50 -1.56
C LEU A 55 -5.91 7.34 -0.28
N VAL A 56 -6.76 6.89 0.65
CA VAL A 56 -6.98 7.60 1.92
C VAL A 56 -5.70 7.64 2.74
N PHE A 57 -5.02 6.50 2.94
CA PHE A 57 -3.77 6.45 3.68
C PHE A 57 -2.66 7.28 3.01
N LEU A 58 -2.59 7.26 1.68
CA LEU A 58 -1.63 8.06 0.93
C LEU A 58 -1.93 9.57 1.04
N ALA A 59 -3.20 9.97 0.97
CA ALA A 59 -3.61 11.37 1.15
C ALA A 59 -3.29 11.86 2.56
N LEU A 60 -3.59 11.05 3.59
CA LEU A 60 -3.20 11.34 4.97
C LEU A 60 -1.68 11.46 5.11
N ALA A 61 -0.92 10.59 4.46
CA ALA A 61 0.54 10.70 4.43
C ALA A 61 0.99 12.04 3.82
N VAL A 62 0.46 12.41 2.65
CA VAL A 62 0.78 13.72 2.01
C VAL A 62 0.48 14.87 2.96
N ILE A 63 -0.68 14.86 3.62
CA ILE A 63 -1.08 15.89 4.59
C ILE A 63 -0.08 15.95 5.75
N CYS A 64 0.24 14.80 6.38
CA CYS A 64 1.22 14.74 7.46
C CYS A 64 2.60 15.26 7.01
N TRP A 65 3.05 14.93 5.80
CA TRP A 65 4.33 15.38 5.25
C TRP A 65 4.36 16.89 5.01
N VAL A 66 3.31 17.46 4.41
CA VAL A 66 3.20 18.91 4.19
C VAL A 66 3.16 19.64 5.53
N LEU A 67 2.36 19.14 6.48
CA LEU A 67 2.25 19.75 7.81
C LEU A 67 3.58 19.70 8.57
N ASP A 68 4.33 18.61 8.48
CA ASP A 68 5.66 18.45 9.07
C ASP A 68 6.66 19.50 8.55
N ARG A 69 6.59 19.83 7.25
CA ARG A 69 7.48 20.83 6.62
C ARG A 69 7.04 22.27 6.87
N VAL A 70 5.75 22.57 6.73
CA VAL A 70 5.21 23.94 6.81
C VAL A 70 5.06 24.40 8.26
N PHE A 71 4.63 23.52 9.14
CA PHE A 71 4.36 23.84 10.55
C PHE A 71 5.44 23.32 11.49
N CYS A 72 6.64 22.99 11.00
CA CYS A 72 7.76 22.52 11.83
C CYS A 72 8.00 23.39 13.09
N PRO A 73 8.04 24.74 13.01
CA PRO A 73 8.25 25.58 14.20
C PRO A 73 7.10 25.47 15.21
N PHE A 74 5.87 25.33 14.73
CA PHE A 74 4.67 25.18 15.54
C PHE A 74 4.59 23.78 16.20
N MET A 75 4.91 22.72 15.45
CA MET A 75 4.96 21.36 15.98
C MET A 75 6.05 21.19 17.04
N LEU A 76 7.19 21.86 16.85
CA LEU A 76 8.26 21.93 17.86
C LEU A 76 7.84 22.72 19.10
N SER A 77 7.05 23.80 18.95
CA SER A 77 6.58 24.59 20.10
C SER A 77 5.60 23.81 20.99
N ILE A 78 4.80 22.92 20.41
CA ILE A 78 3.91 22.00 21.15
C ILE A 78 4.61 20.68 21.55
N ARG A 79 5.94 20.57 21.38
CA ARG A 79 6.76 19.37 21.67
C ARG A 79 6.27 18.09 20.96
N PHE A 80 5.76 18.21 19.74
CA PHE A 80 5.27 17.09 18.94
C PHE A 80 6.15 16.81 17.70
N PRO A 81 7.37 16.26 17.87
CA PRO A 81 8.27 15.94 16.74
C PRO A 81 7.90 14.64 16.00
N TYR A 82 6.71 14.07 16.23
CA TYR A 82 6.35 12.73 15.76
C TYR A 82 5.61 12.71 14.43
N LEU A 83 5.29 13.86 13.84
CA LEU A 83 4.50 13.92 12.61
C LEU A 83 5.22 13.25 11.42
N HIS A 84 6.55 13.38 11.36
CA HIS A 84 7.39 12.64 10.43
C HIS A 84 7.34 11.11 10.63
N ALA A 85 7.35 10.66 11.89
CA ALA A 85 7.24 9.23 12.20
C ALA A 85 5.87 8.67 11.80
N VAL A 86 4.80 9.44 12.04
CA VAL A 86 3.44 9.10 11.59
C VAL A 86 3.38 8.99 10.07
N TRP A 87 4.03 9.90 9.34
CA TRP A 87 4.14 9.83 7.89
C TRP A 87 4.74 8.50 7.41
N HIS A 88 5.85 8.05 8.00
CA HIS A 88 6.47 6.77 7.63
C HIS A 88 5.52 5.58 7.80
N ILE A 89 4.73 5.55 8.88
CA ILE A 89 3.76 4.48 9.14
C ILE A 89 2.65 4.50 8.08
N LEU A 90 2.11 5.68 7.76
CA LEU A 90 1.05 5.82 6.75
C LEU A 90 1.51 5.39 5.36
N VAL A 91 2.74 5.76 4.97
CA VAL A 91 3.33 5.34 3.70
C VAL A 91 3.57 3.83 3.66
N LEU A 92 4.02 3.22 4.76
CA LEU A 92 4.20 1.77 4.84
C LEU A 92 2.87 1.03 4.62
N ILE A 93 1.79 1.50 5.24
CA ILE A 93 0.44 0.94 5.08
C ILE A 93 -0.02 1.09 3.62
N ALA A 94 0.13 2.28 3.02
CA ALA A 94 -0.24 2.52 1.63
C ALA A 94 0.58 1.65 0.66
N ALA A 95 1.88 1.51 0.90
CA ALA A 95 2.77 0.67 0.10
C ALA A 95 2.39 -0.81 0.18
N ASN A 96 2.02 -1.34 1.36
CA ASN A 96 1.49 -2.69 1.49
C ASN A 96 0.30 -2.91 0.55
N MET A 97 -0.65 -1.97 0.53
CA MET A 97 -1.83 -2.07 -0.33
C MET A 97 -1.47 -2.08 -1.83
N VAL A 98 -0.48 -1.27 -2.24
CA VAL A 98 0.05 -1.28 -3.62
C VAL A 98 0.68 -2.61 -4.00
N PHE A 99 1.51 -3.17 -3.12
CA PHE A 99 2.16 -4.45 -3.41
C PHE A 99 1.15 -5.59 -3.49
N VAL A 100 0.17 -5.61 -2.60
CA VAL A 100 -0.92 -6.60 -2.63
C VAL A 100 -1.77 -6.47 -3.89
N PHE A 101 -2.03 -5.23 -4.34
CA PHE A 101 -2.70 -4.98 -5.59
C PHE A 101 -1.97 -5.64 -6.78
N GLY A 102 -0.67 -5.35 -6.91
CA GLY A 102 0.15 -5.93 -7.98
C GLY A 102 0.27 -7.46 -7.89
N ALA A 103 0.42 -7.99 -6.68
CA ALA A 103 0.47 -9.43 -6.43
C ALA A 103 -0.86 -10.11 -6.79
N PHE A 104 -1.99 -9.49 -6.49
CA PHE A 104 -3.31 -10.02 -6.81
C PHE A 104 -3.58 -10.00 -8.32
N ASP A 105 -3.24 -8.91 -9.00
CA ASP A 105 -3.34 -8.82 -10.46
C ASP A 105 -2.47 -9.89 -11.13
N TYR A 106 -1.22 -10.05 -10.68
CA TYR A 106 -0.31 -11.08 -11.18
C TYR A 106 -0.81 -12.51 -10.90
N ALA A 107 -1.33 -12.77 -9.69
CA ALA A 107 -1.89 -14.07 -9.33
C ALA A 107 -3.11 -14.42 -10.17
N ASN A 108 -3.98 -13.45 -10.47
CA ASN A 108 -5.12 -13.67 -11.37
C ASN A 108 -4.68 -13.97 -12.81
N GLN A 109 -3.60 -13.36 -13.29
CA GLN A 109 -3.09 -13.62 -14.64
C GLN A 109 -2.38 -14.98 -14.74
N THR A 110 -1.62 -15.37 -13.71
CA THR A 110 -0.73 -16.54 -13.77
C THR A 110 -1.34 -17.82 -13.18
N ALA A 111 -2.15 -17.69 -12.13
CA ALA A 111 -2.63 -18.81 -11.32
C ALA A 111 -4.14 -18.74 -11.06
N SER A 112 -4.93 -18.23 -12.03
CA SER A 112 -6.40 -18.11 -11.92
C SER A 112 -7.11 -19.41 -11.50
N ARG A 113 -6.56 -20.57 -11.88
CA ARG A 113 -7.09 -21.90 -11.52
C ARG A 113 -7.14 -22.16 -10.01
N HIS A 114 -6.30 -21.48 -9.21
CA HIS A 114 -6.24 -21.65 -7.75
C HIS A 114 -7.14 -20.66 -7.00
N GLU A 115 -8.02 -19.94 -7.72
CA GLU A 115 -8.97 -18.97 -7.18
C GLU A 115 -8.32 -17.99 -6.18
N PRO A 116 -7.33 -17.18 -6.62
CA PRO A 116 -6.72 -16.20 -5.72
C PRO A 116 -7.78 -15.25 -5.17
N TYR A 117 -7.69 -14.94 -3.88
CA TYR A 117 -8.59 -14.02 -3.21
C TYR A 117 -7.84 -13.05 -2.30
N LEU A 118 -8.42 -11.88 -2.10
CA LEU A 118 -7.90 -10.88 -1.18
C LEU A 118 -8.34 -11.21 0.25
N ALA A 119 -7.34 -11.26 1.13
CA ALA A 119 -7.54 -11.48 2.55
C ALA A 119 -6.93 -10.32 3.35
N PHE A 120 -7.45 -10.14 4.56
CA PHE A 120 -7.12 -9.02 5.43
C PHE A 120 -7.01 -9.53 6.87
N VAL A 121 -5.86 -9.30 7.51
CA VAL A 121 -5.70 -9.52 8.95
C VAL A 121 -5.86 -8.17 9.66
N PRO A 122 -6.91 -7.97 10.47
CA PRO A 122 -7.05 -6.74 11.25
C PRO A 122 -5.94 -6.64 12.31
N LEU A 123 -5.29 -5.48 12.42
CA LEU A 123 -4.38 -5.15 13.53
C LEU A 123 -5.02 -4.14 14.49
N LEU A 124 -5.66 -3.10 13.95
CA LEU A 124 -6.38 -2.07 14.71
C LEU A 124 -7.79 -1.94 14.15
N GLY A 125 -8.73 -2.64 14.79
CA GLY A 125 -10.14 -2.67 14.36
C GLY A 125 -10.32 -3.28 12.96
N SER A 126 -11.44 -2.99 12.31
CA SER A 126 -11.78 -3.54 10.98
C SER A 126 -11.14 -2.81 9.79
N TYR A 127 -10.49 -1.66 10.02
CA TYR A 127 -10.03 -0.78 8.96
C TYR A 127 -8.51 -0.74 8.78
N VAL A 128 -7.74 -1.03 9.84
CA VAL A 128 -6.27 -1.02 9.81
C VAL A 128 -5.75 -2.43 10.01
N GLY A 129 -5.00 -2.94 9.05
CA GLY A 129 -4.53 -4.31 9.04
C GLY A 129 -3.65 -4.61 7.84
N ILE A 130 -3.18 -5.85 7.76
CA ILE A 130 -2.28 -6.30 6.70
C ILE A 130 -3.12 -6.99 5.63
N TRP A 131 -3.03 -6.44 4.42
CA TRP A 131 -3.59 -7.08 3.25
C TRP A 131 -2.62 -8.10 2.68
N TYR A 132 -3.17 -9.19 2.14
CA TYR A 132 -2.40 -10.25 1.49
C TYR A 132 -3.24 -11.00 0.46
N VAL A 133 -2.55 -11.70 -0.44
CA VAL A 133 -3.16 -12.59 -1.43
C VAL A 133 -3.08 -14.01 -0.90
N ALA A 134 -4.20 -14.72 -0.94
CA ALA A 134 -4.28 -16.12 -0.55
C ALA A 134 -4.88 -16.96 -1.68
N PHE A 135 -4.60 -18.26 -1.65
CA PHE A 135 -5.14 -19.24 -2.58
C PHE A 135 -6.02 -20.22 -1.81
N ARG A 136 -7.10 -20.68 -2.44
CA ARG A 136 -7.87 -21.78 -1.86
C ARG A 136 -7.10 -23.07 -2.04
N LEU A 137 -6.96 -23.83 -0.96
CA LEU A 137 -6.39 -25.17 -1.03
C LEU A 137 -7.31 -26.07 -1.87
N PRO A 138 -6.77 -26.89 -2.79
CA PRO A 138 -7.58 -27.90 -3.46
C PRO A 138 -8.15 -28.85 -2.41
N ASN A 139 -9.44 -29.11 -2.51
CA ASN A 139 -10.15 -29.99 -1.58
C ASN A 139 -9.44 -31.35 -1.56
N ARG A 140 -8.78 -31.69 -0.45
CA ARG A 140 -8.12 -32.99 -0.29
C ARG A 140 -9.26 -34.01 -0.24
N LYS A 141 -9.52 -34.69 -1.36
CA LYS A 141 -10.44 -35.84 -1.36
C LYS A 141 -9.91 -36.80 -0.29
N SER A 142 -10.69 -36.98 0.78
CA SER A 142 -10.42 -38.01 1.78
C SER A 142 -10.57 -39.35 1.06
N THR A 143 -9.43 -39.98 0.76
CA THR A 143 -9.34 -41.40 0.47
C THR A 143 -9.71 -42.20 1.70
#